data_AF-A0A354GUV9-F1
#
_entry.id   AF-A0A354GUV9-F1
#
_cell.length_a   1.000
_cell.length_b   1.000
_cell.length_c   1.000
_cell.angle_alpha   90.00
_cell.angle_beta   90.00
_cell.angle_gamma   90.00
#
_symmetry.space_group_name_H-M   'P 1'
#
loop_
_entity.id
_entity.type
_entity.pdbx_description
1 polymer ?
#
loop_
_entity_poly.entity_id
_entity_poly.type
_entity_poly.pdbx_seq_one_letter_code
_entity_poly.pdbx_strand_id
1 'polypeptide(L)' 'MIESQQVLEWMAEGEARGELRGKLRACRTSLLDLLEARFGTLPEALTQRIEATTDPERLHEAHRQALRLGQLDDLQL' A
#
# COMPACT_ATOMS: atom_id res chain seq x y z
N MET A 1 -21.24 -28.04 16.92
CA MET A 1 -21.57 -26.78 16.19
C MET A 1 -21.10 -27.03 14.77
N ILE A 2 -22.01 -27.23 13.81
CA ILE A 2 -21.62 -27.40 12.39
C ILE A 2 -21.82 -26.02 11.79
N GLU A 3 -20.72 -25.28 11.61
CA GLU A 3 -20.75 -24.04 10.86
C GLU A 3 -21.22 -24.39 9.44
N SER A 4 -22.25 -23.68 8.95
CA SER A 4 -22.74 -23.88 7.58
C SER A 4 -21.59 -23.60 6.60
N GLN A 5 -21.43 -24.40 5.55
CA GLN A 5 -20.43 -24.20 4.50
C GLN A 5 -20.41 -22.75 3.99
N GLN A 6 -21.59 -22.13 3.90
CA GLN A 6 -21.76 -20.75 3.49
C GLN A 6 -21.17 -19.73 4.48
N VAL A 7 -21.20 -20.02 5.78
CA VAL A 7 -20.57 -19.18 6.82
C VAL A 7 -19.05 -19.25 6.71
N LEU A 8 -18.49 -20.44 6.50
CA LEU A 8 -17.06 -20.64 6.31
C LEU A 8 -16.53 -19.90 5.08
N GLU A 9 -17.26 -19.94 3.97
CA GLU A 9 -16.92 -19.23 2.74
C GLU A 9 -16.93 -17.71 2.93
N TRP A 10 -17.95 -17.16 3.60
CA TRP A 10 -17.99 -15.72 3.90
C TRP A 10 -16.89 -15.27 4.84
N MET A 11 -16.52 -16.10 5.82
CA MET A 11 -15.40 -15.82 6.72
C MET A 11 -14.08 -15.80 5.95
N ALA A 12 -13.84 -16.79 5.10
CA ALA A 12 -12.63 -16.87 4.27
C ALA A 12 -12.51 -15.69 3.29
N GLU A 13 -13.62 -15.30 2.64
CA GLU A 13 -13.64 -14.13 1.76
C GLU A 13 -13.36 -12.83 2.54
N GLY A 14 -13.96 -12.70 3.73
CA GLY A 14 -13.74 -11.57 4.63
C GLY A 14 -12.28 -11.45 5.08
N GLU A 15 -11.66 -12.56 5.44
CA GLU A 15 -10.25 -12.63 5.84
C GLU A 15 -9.33 -12.26 4.68
N ALA A 16 -9.53 -12.86 3.49
CA ALA A 16 -8.75 -12.55 2.30
C ALA A 16 -8.84 -11.06 1.92
N ARG A 17 -10.04 -10.47 1.98
CA ARG A 17 -10.25 -9.05 1.74
C ARG A 17 -9.59 -8.17 2.81
N GLY A 18 -9.65 -8.60 4.07
CA GLY A 18 -9.01 -7.94 5.20
C GLY A 18 -7.49 -7.89 5.04
N GLU A 19 -6.88 -9.03 4.73
CA GLU A 19 -5.45 -9.13 4.45
C GLU A 19 -5.02 -8.24 3.29
N LEU A 20 -5.75 -8.26 2.18
CA LEU A 20 -5.41 -7.44 1.01
C LEU A 20 -5.43 -5.94 1.35
N ARG A 21 -6.46 -5.50 2.10
CA ARG A 21 -6.56 -4.11 2.59
C ARG A 21 -5.44 -3.77 3.56
N GLY A 22 -5.08 -4.69 4.45
CA GLY A 22 -3.97 -4.52 5.39
C GLY A 22 -2.64 -4.36 4.67
N LYS A 23 -2.36 -5.23 3.69
CA LYS A 23 -1.16 -5.18 2.85
C LYS A 23 -1.07 -3.86 2.09
N LEU A 24 -2.16 -3.42 1.45
CA LEU A 24 -2.19 -2.13 0.74
C LEU A 24 -1.90 -0.95 1.67
N ARG A 25 -2.54 -0.91 2.84
CA ARG A 25 -2.30 0.15 3.82
C ARG A 25 -0.84 0.14 4.28
N ALA A 26 -0.28 -1.02 4.63
CA ALA A 26 1.10 -1.14 5.07
C ALA A 26 2.09 -0.66 4.00
N CYS A 27 1.90 -1.07 2.74
CA CYS A 27 2.76 -0.63 1.63
C CYS A 27 2.73 0.89 1.44
N ARG A 28 1.55 1.52 1.52
CA ARG A 28 1.42 2.99 1.41
C ARG A 28 2.12 3.71 2.56
N THR A 29 1.85 3.28 3.80
CA THR A 29 2.47 3.87 4.98
C THR A 29 3.99 3.75 4.91
N SER A 30 4.53 2.57 4.62
CA SER A 30 5.98 2.39 4.51
C SER A 30 6.61 3.22 3.39
N LEU A 31 5.93 3.39 2.26
CA LEU A 31 6.42 4.24 1.17
C LEU A 31 6.43 5.72 1.57
N LEU A 32 5.35 6.20 2.20
CA LEU A 32 5.27 7.59 2.69
C LEU A 32 6.34 7.87 3.74
N ASP A 33 6.49 7.00 4.74
CA ASP A 33 7.50 7.13 5.79
C ASP A 33 8.92 7.18 5.20
N LEU A 34 9.21 6.33 4.21
CA LEU A 34 10.49 6.32 3.52
C LEU A 34 10.73 7.62 2.76
N LEU A 35 9.75 8.09 1.99
CA LEU A 35 9.89 9.32 1.21
C LEU A 35 10.03 10.54 2.13
N GLU A 36 9.26 10.60 3.22
CA GLU A 36 9.33 11.69 4.19
C GLU A 36 10.68 11.69 4.92
N ALA A 37 11.20 10.52 5.30
CA ALA A 37 12.53 10.40 5.90
C ALA A 37 13.66 10.87 4.97
N ARG A 38 13.51 10.69 3.65
CA ARG A 38 14.54 11.07 2.66
C ARG A 38 14.43 12.52 2.20
N PHE A 39 13.22 13.02 2.00
CA PHE A 39 12.95 14.28 1.31
C PHE A 39 12.27 15.33 2.20
N GLY A 40 11.87 14.96 3.43
CA GLY A 40 11.10 15.82 4.32
C GLY A 40 9.62 15.88 3.94
N THR A 41 8.97 17.02 4.20
CA THR A 41 7.54 17.21 3.92
C THR A 41 7.20 16.87 2.47
N LEU A 42 6.28 15.92 2.29
CA LEU A 42 5.84 15.48 0.97
C LEU A 42 4.77 16.40 0.38
N PRO A 43 4.80 16.66 -0.94
CA PRO A 43 3.70 17.36 -1.61
C PRO A 43 2.39 16.60 -1.46
N GLU A 44 1.30 17.30 -1.17
CA GLU A 44 -0.02 16.70 -0.96
C GLU A 44 -0.46 15.86 -2.17
N ALA A 45 -0.18 16.32 -3.39
CA ALA A 45 -0.49 15.59 -4.62
C ALA A 45 0.23 14.23 -4.70
N LEU A 46 1.44 14.11 -4.15
CA LEU A 46 2.17 12.86 -4.11
C LEU A 46 1.54 11.89 -3.11
N THR A 47 1.20 12.39 -1.92
CA THR A 47 0.52 11.60 -0.88
C THR A 47 -0.82 11.07 -1.39
N GLN A 48 -1.62 11.91 -2.06
CA GLN A 48 -2.89 11.52 -2.65
C GLN A 48 -2.71 10.46 -3.76
N ARG A 49 -1.68 10.57 -4.60
CA ARG A 49 -1.35 9.54 -5.61
C ARG A 49 -1.05 8.19 -4.96
N ILE A 50 -0.23 8.18 -3.91
CA ILE A 50 0.12 6.95 -3.16
C ILE A 50 -1.13 6.31 -2.53
N GLU A 51 -1.99 7.12 -1.91
CA GLU A 51 -3.24 6.65 -1.31
C GLU A 51 -4.27 6.16 -2.34
N ALA A 52 -4.24 6.69 -3.56
CA ALA A 52 -5.11 6.24 -4.64
C ALA A 52 -4.66 4.89 -5.26
N THR A 53 -3.40 4.50 -5.10
CA THR A 53 -2.87 3.28 -5.74
C THR A 53 -3.38 2.01 -5.05
N THR A 54 -4.10 1.20 -5.81
CA THR A 54 -4.71 -0.07 -5.37
C THR A 54 -3.90 -1.30 -5.77
N ASP A 55 -2.79 -1.11 -6.47
CA ASP A 55 -1.85 -2.17 -6.89
C ASP A 55 -0.71 -2.30 -5.87
N PRO A 56 -0.67 -3.38 -5.08
CA PRO A 56 0.39 -3.61 -4.10
C PRO A 56 1.79 -3.74 -4.73
N GLU A 57 1.90 -4.36 -5.91
CA GLU A 57 3.18 -4.56 -6.59
C GLU A 57 3.77 -3.23 -7.06
N ARG A 58 2.90 -2.34 -7.54
CA ARG A 58 3.28 -0.99 -7.94
C ARG A 58 3.79 -0.16 -6.76
N LEU A 59 3.12 -0.26 -5.60
CA LEU A 59 3.60 0.36 -4.36
C LEU A 59 4.94 -0.23 -3.89
N HIS A 60 5.11 -1.54 -4.03
CA HIS A 60 6.34 -2.21 -3.63
C HIS A 60 7.52 -1.84 -4.55
N GLU A 61 7.31 -1.73 -5.85
CA GLU A 61 8.33 -1.22 -6.77
C GLU A 61 8.67 0.24 -6.48
N ALA A 62 7.67 1.09 -6.26
CA ALA A 62 7.87 2.48 -5.83
C ALA A 62 8.72 2.57 -4.55
N HIS A 63 8.51 1.67 -3.58
CA HIS A 63 9.33 1.59 -2.38
C HIS A 63 10.79 1.20 -2.68
N ARG A 64 11.03 0.27 -3.60
CA ARG A 64 12.40 -0.07 -4.04
C ARG A 64 13.05 1.09 -4.78
N GLN A 65 12.31 1.75 -5.66
CA GLN A 65 12.75 2.91 -6.41
C GLN A 65 13.11 4.06 -5.46
N ALA A 66 12.29 4.27 -4.42
CA ALA A 66 12.46 5.33 -3.41
C ALA A 66 13.75 5.21 -2.59
N LEU A 67 14.53 4.14 -2.69
CA LEU A 67 15.88 4.08 -2.11
C LEU A 67 16.95 4.73 -3.00
N ARG A 68 16.67 4.86 -4.30
CA ARG A 68 17.62 5.30 -5.33
C ARG A 68 17.25 6.65 -5.95
N LEU A 69 16.05 7.16 -5.68
CA LEU A 69 15.60 8.46 -6.21
C LEU A 69 16.53 9.60 -5.79
N GLY A 70 16.83 10.50 -6.72
CA GLY A 70 17.49 11.79 -6.44
C GLY A 70 16.50 12.90 -6.07
N GLN A 71 15.25 12.80 -6.55
CA GLN A 71 14.17 13.76 -6.33
C GLN A 71 12.81 13.06 -6.37
N LEU A 72 11.78 13.71 -5.82
CA LEU A 72 10.43 13.14 -5.71
C LEU A 72 9.72 12.95 -7.05
N ASP A 73 9.95 13.84 -8.02
CA ASP A 73 9.27 13.83 -9.33
C ASP A 73 9.62 12.60 -10.18
N ASP A 74 10.74 11.95 -9.87
CA ASP A 74 11.19 10.75 -10.56
C ASP A 74 10.46 9.48 -10.07
N LEU A 75 9.66 9.56 -8.99
CA LEU A 75 8.90 8.42 -8.46
C LEU A 75 7.82 7.97 -9.47
N GLN A 76 7.90 6.72 -9.87
CA GLN A 76 6.92 6.06 -10.73
C GLN A 76 5.95 5.26 -9.88
N LEU A 77 4.67 5.57 -10.03
CA LEU A 77 3.61 5.10 -9.16
C LEU A 77 2.28 4.95 -9.86
#